data_AF-A0A2N9YGV8-F1
#
_entry.id   AF-A0A2N9YGV8-F1
#
_cell.length_a   1.000
_cell.length_b   1.000
_cell.length_c   1.000
_cell.angle_alpha   90.00
_cell.angle_beta   90.00
_cell.angle_gamma   90.00
#
_symmetry.space_group_name_H-M   'P 1'
#
loop_
_entity.id
_entity.type
_entity.pdbx_description
1 polymer ?
#
loop_
_entity_poly.entity_id
_entity_poly.type
_entity_poly.pdbx_seq_one_letter_code
_entity_poly.pdbx_strand_id
1 'polypeptide(L)'
;MSDCKLSFQQMSLFQQGYQSYTPAELKQLEWGLRFTPAICSLITLLGLLTQQPYLLFAVSILGFLAFFFPAGHPMDLLYNHVVRHWFNAAKLPPNPFQRRLACLSAAVMNIIAAVLFLFDLPIAAWVVGGILLVLQLIVITTHFCTLSWMYEGLMRALGKWTVPIELVQVEKLCHEGAILVDVRGADEFAQGHLPNAINIPLEQLPNYFVQMADKKVMLYCASGMRSFIATEMFQKQGYKNSYNIGSMARCQSLFTNFAKQPASNTLVTG
;
A
#
# COMPACT_ATOMS: atom_id res chain seq x y z
N MET A 1 0.97 -18.57 18.57
CA MET A 1 -0.37 -18.20 18.07
C MET A 1 -0.36 -18.42 16.57
N SER A 2 -1.41 -19.06 16.03
CA SER A 2 -1.52 -19.65 14.68
C SER A 2 -0.95 -18.80 13.55
N ASP A 3 -0.22 -19.43 12.62
CA ASP A 3 0.07 -18.92 11.27
C ASP A 3 -1.23 -18.37 10.66
N CYS A 4 -1.40 -17.05 10.68
CA CYS A 4 -2.59 -16.41 10.14
C CYS A 4 -2.47 -16.36 8.62
N LYS A 5 -2.85 -17.46 7.98
CA LYS A 5 -2.92 -17.55 6.53
C LYS A 5 -3.94 -16.52 6.01
N LEU A 6 -3.47 -15.54 5.24
CA LEU A 6 -4.33 -14.53 4.63
C LEU A 6 -5.41 -15.20 3.77
N SER A 7 -6.63 -14.67 3.80
CA SER A 7 -7.68 -15.02 2.86
C SER A 7 -7.28 -14.63 1.42
N PHE A 8 -7.97 -15.15 0.42
CA PHE A 8 -7.71 -14.77 -0.98
C PHE A 8 -7.82 -13.24 -1.22
N GLN A 9 -8.85 -12.62 -0.63
CA GLN A 9 -9.06 -11.17 -0.74
C GLN A 9 -7.96 -10.38 -0.02
N GLN A 10 -7.59 -10.80 1.18
CA GLN A 10 -6.50 -10.19 1.95
C GLN A 10 -5.16 -10.33 1.23
N MET A 11 -4.88 -11.49 0.64
CA MET A 11 -3.69 -11.71 -0.19
C MET A 11 -3.70 -10.79 -1.40
N SER A 12 -4.85 -10.64 -2.06
CA SER A 12 -4.96 -9.75 -3.23
C SER A 12 -4.73 -8.27 -2.85
N LEU A 13 -5.23 -7.83 -1.69
CA LEU A 13 -4.93 -6.51 -1.14
C LEU A 13 -3.44 -6.35 -0.77
N PHE A 14 -2.83 -7.39 -0.21
CA PHE A 14 -1.40 -7.42 0.06
C PHE A 14 -0.58 -7.19 -1.23
N GLN A 15 -0.95 -7.86 -2.33
CA GLN A 15 -0.33 -7.70 -3.65
C GLN A 15 -0.52 -6.31 -4.24
N GLN A 16 -1.67 -5.67 -3.97
CA GLN A 16 -1.93 -4.28 -4.33
C GLN A 16 -1.08 -3.27 -3.52
N GLY A 17 -0.22 -3.72 -2.60
CA GLY A 17 0.72 -2.88 -1.87
C GLY A 17 0.28 -2.51 -0.46
N TYR A 18 -0.79 -3.13 0.07
CA TYR A 18 -1.22 -2.97 1.46
C TYR A 18 -0.45 -3.91 2.41
N GLN A 19 0.83 -4.13 2.15
CA GLN A 19 1.69 -5.10 2.84
C GLN A 19 1.93 -4.77 4.32
N SER A 20 1.72 -3.50 4.68
CA SER A 20 1.91 -3.01 6.03
C SER A 20 0.70 -3.22 6.93
N TYR A 21 -0.41 -3.77 6.45
CA TYR A 21 -1.62 -3.95 7.25
C TYR A 21 -1.73 -5.37 7.80
N THR A 22 -2.25 -5.49 9.01
CA THR A 22 -2.60 -6.78 9.62
C THR A 22 -3.82 -7.39 8.91
N PRO A 23 -4.05 -8.72 9.03
CA PRO A 23 -5.24 -9.37 8.46
C PRO A 23 -6.56 -8.72 8.90
N ALA A 24 -6.64 -8.29 10.18
CA ALA A 24 -7.82 -7.62 10.71
C ALA A 24 -8.05 -6.23 10.07
N GLU A 25 -6.99 -5.44 9.90
CA GLU A 25 -7.06 -4.15 9.23
C GLU A 25 -7.39 -4.29 7.74
N LEU A 26 -6.79 -5.27 7.05
CA LEU A 26 -7.11 -5.57 5.64
C LEU A 26 -8.59 -5.88 5.47
N LYS A 27 -9.18 -6.68 6.37
CA LYS A 27 -10.61 -6.99 6.35
C LYS A 27 -11.48 -5.75 6.51
N GLN A 28 -11.08 -4.79 7.32
CA GLN A 28 -11.81 -3.53 7.48
C GLN A 28 -11.75 -2.64 6.23
N LEU A 29 -10.67 -2.75 5.44
CA LEU A 29 -10.49 -1.97 4.21
C LEU A 29 -11.20 -2.57 2.98
N GLU A 30 -11.47 -3.89 2.97
CA GLU A 30 -12.05 -4.61 1.81
C GLU A 30 -13.27 -3.90 1.21
N TRP A 31 -14.25 -3.54 2.04
CA TRP A 31 -15.48 -2.91 1.54
C TRP A 31 -15.22 -1.54 0.92
N GLY A 32 -14.49 -0.67 1.62
CA GLY A 32 -14.22 0.69 1.15
C GLY A 32 -13.37 0.72 -0.12
N LEU A 33 -12.42 -0.20 -0.24
CA LEU A 33 -11.52 -0.26 -1.40
C LEU A 33 -12.21 -0.66 -2.71
N ARG A 34 -13.48 -1.12 -2.66
CA ARG A 34 -14.34 -1.40 -3.82
C ARG A 34 -15.10 -0.18 -4.32
N PHE A 35 -15.27 0.85 -3.50
CA PHE A 35 -16.09 2.02 -3.83
C PHE A 35 -15.60 2.72 -5.10
N THR A 36 -14.35 3.17 -5.08
CA THR A 36 -13.72 3.88 -6.20
C THR A 36 -13.75 3.11 -7.52
N PRO A 37 -13.26 1.84 -7.60
CA PRO A 37 -13.33 1.11 -8.85
C PRO A 37 -14.78 0.84 -9.30
N ALA A 38 -15.74 0.66 -8.39
CA ALA A 38 -17.15 0.50 -8.78
C ALA A 38 -17.74 1.76 -9.42
N ILE A 39 -17.50 2.93 -8.84
CA ILE A 39 -17.96 4.21 -9.42
C ILE A 39 -17.28 4.49 -10.76
N CYS A 40 -15.96 4.33 -10.86
CA CYS A 40 -15.25 4.51 -12.12
C CYS A 40 -15.74 3.53 -13.19
N SER A 41 -15.99 2.27 -12.85
CA SER A 41 -16.54 1.27 -13.78
C SER A 41 -17.94 1.62 -14.26
N LEU A 42 -18.78 2.18 -13.40
CA LEU A 42 -20.11 2.64 -13.79
C LEU A 42 -20.01 3.78 -14.81
N ILE A 43 -19.11 4.75 -14.59
CA ILE A 43 -18.88 5.85 -15.55
C ILE A 43 -18.34 5.31 -16.87
N THR A 44 -17.37 4.40 -16.83
CA THR A 44 -16.84 3.72 -18.02
C THR A 44 -17.93 2.98 -18.78
N LEU A 45 -18.78 2.20 -18.08
CA LEU A 45 -19.90 1.48 -18.67
C LEU A 45 -20.88 2.43 -19.36
N LEU A 46 -21.25 3.53 -18.70
CA LEU A 46 -22.10 4.56 -19.30
C LEU A 46 -21.45 5.19 -20.53
N GLY A 47 -20.15 5.50 -20.48
CA GLY A 47 -19.39 6.01 -21.63
C GLY A 47 -19.38 5.06 -22.83
N LEU A 48 -19.23 3.76 -22.57
CA LEU A 48 -19.25 2.73 -23.62
C LEU A 48 -20.65 2.51 -24.20
N LEU A 49 -21.69 2.47 -23.36
CA LEU A 49 -23.08 2.26 -23.79
C LEU A 49 -23.62 3.45 -24.59
N THR A 50 -23.27 4.66 -24.18
CA THR A 50 -23.68 5.90 -24.84
C THR A 50 -22.75 6.32 -25.98
N GLN A 51 -21.65 5.60 -26.19
CA GLN A 51 -20.58 5.94 -27.14
C GLN A 51 -20.07 7.38 -26.96
N GLN A 52 -20.02 7.86 -25.71
CA GLN A 52 -19.61 9.22 -25.37
C GLN A 52 -18.13 9.25 -24.97
N PRO A 53 -17.21 9.67 -25.87
CA PRO A 53 -15.78 9.67 -25.57
C PRO A 53 -15.42 10.60 -24.40
N TYR A 54 -16.19 11.68 -24.20
CA TYR A 54 -15.97 12.63 -23.10
C TYR A 54 -16.13 12.01 -21.71
N LEU A 55 -17.04 11.03 -21.54
CA LEU A 55 -17.18 10.30 -20.28
C LEU A 55 -15.95 9.44 -19.99
N LEU A 56 -15.40 8.81 -21.03
CA LEU A 56 -14.19 7.98 -20.94
C LEU A 56 -12.94 8.84 -20.67
N PHE A 57 -12.84 10.03 -21.28
CA PHE A 57 -11.80 10.98 -20.93
C PHE A 57 -11.95 11.47 -19.47
N ALA A 58 -13.16 11.77 -19.02
CA ALA A 58 -13.39 12.23 -17.65
C ALA A 58 -12.96 11.19 -16.60
N VAL A 59 -13.33 9.92 -16.77
CA VAL A 59 -12.88 8.85 -15.86
C VAL A 59 -11.37 8.58 -15.98
N SER A 60 -10.78 8.78 -17.16
CA SER A 60 -9.32 8.65 -17.32
C SER A 60 -8.54 9.65 -16.46
N ILE A 61 -9.04 10.89 -16.33
CA ILE A 61 -8.43 11.93 -15.49
C ILE A 61 -8.37 11.45 -14.03
N LEU A 62 -9.42 10.78 -13.54
CA LEU A 62 -9.43 10.22 -12.18
C LEU A 62 -8.30 9.19 -11.99
N GLY A 63 -8.09 8.30 -12.96
CA GLY A 63 -7.01 7.32 -12.90
C GLY A 63 -5.60 7.95 -12.94
N PHE A 64 -5.40 9.03 -13.69
CA PHE A 64 -4.15 9.81 -13.67
C PHE A 64 -3.94 10.53 -12.32
N LEU A 65 -4.99 11.14 -11.78
CA LEU A 65 -4.93 11.79 -10.46
C LEU A 65 -4.56 10.79 -9.37
N ALA A 66 -5.07 9.55 -9.42
CA ALA A 66 -4.69 8.50 -8.47
C ALA A 66 -3.18 8.23 -8.49
N PHE A 67 -2.55 8.28 -9.66
CA PHE A 67 -1.12 7.99 -9.82
C PHE A 67 -0.23 9.08 -9.23
N PHE A 68 -0.51 10.35 -9.57
CA PHE A 68 0.29 11.50 -9.14
C PHE A 68 -0.03 11.98 -7.72
N PHE A 69 -1.26 11.76 -7.25
CA PHE A 69 -1.72 12.22 -5.94
C PHE A 69 -2.27 11.04 -5.12
N PRO A 70 -1.40 10.27 -4.42
CA PRO A 70 -1.78 9.05 -3.71
C PRO A 70 -2.90 9.23 -2.68
N ALA A 71 -2.99 10.40 -2.04
CA ALA A 71 -4.03 10.75 -1.07
C ALA A 71 -5.12 11.67 -1.65
N GLY A 72 -4.98 12.09 -2.91
CA GLY A 72 -5.82 13.11 -3.55
C GLY A 72 -6.83 12.58 -4.55
N HIS A 73 -7.06 11.26 -4.61
CA HIS A 73 -8.01 10.69 -5.56
C HIS A 73 -9.44 11.16 -5.22
N PRO A 74 -10.17 11.82 -6.15
CA PRO A 74 -11.46 12.45 -5.83
C PRO A 74 -12.50 11.48 -5.26
N MET A 75 -12.57 10.25 -5.77
CA MET A 75 -13.53 9.25 -5.24
C MET A 75 -13.12 8.71 -3.87
N ASP A 76 -11.82 8.64 -3.57
CA ASP A 76 -11.36 8.23 -2.23
C ASP A 76 -11.62 9.35 -1.22
N LEU A 77 -11.50 10.63 -1.64
CA LEU A 77 -11.89 11.79 -0.83
C LEU A 77 -13.39 11.82 -0.58
N LEU A 78 -14.22 11.58 -1.60
CA LEU A 78 -15.67 11.46 -1.46
C LEU A 78 -16.03 10.33 -0.48
N TYR A 79 -15.38 9.17 -0.61
CA TYR A 79 -15.57 8.07 0.33
C TYR A 79 -15.20 8.47 1.76
N ASN A 80 -14.02 9.05 1.94
CA ASN A 80 -13.48 9.37 3.26
C ASN A 80 -14.23 10.49 3.99
N HIS A 81 -14.81 11.45 3.26
CA HIS A 81 -15.54 12.58 3.85
C HIS A 81 -17.04 12.33 3.95
N VAL A 82 -17.63 11.54 3.05
CA VAL A 82 -19.09 11.35 2.98
C VAL A 82 -19.45 9.89 3.23
N VAL A 83 -19.13 9.01 2.27
CA VAL A 83 -19.71 7.65 2.21
C VAL A 83 -19.41 6.83 3.45
N ARG A 84 -18.17 6.88 3.97
CA ARG A 84 -17.79 6.06 5.13
C ARG A 84 -18.61 6.36 6.39
N HIS A 85 -19.12 7.58 6.55
CA HIS A 85 -19.86 7.97 7.74
C HIS A 85 -21.28 7.40 7.75
N TRP A 86 -21.87 7.14 6.58
CA TRP A 86 -23.18 6.50 6.47
C TRP A 86 -23.15 5.02 6.85
N PHE A 87 -22.00 4.36 6.70
CA PHE A 87 -21.84 2.92 6.93
C PHE A 87 -20.91 2.58 8.11
N ASN A 88 -20.50 3.61 8.89
CA ASN A 88 -19.52 3.49 9.97
C ASN A 88 -18.25 2.69 9.55
N ALA A 89 -17.75 2.97 8.34
CA ALA A 89 -16.69 2.20 7.71
C ALA A 89 -15.29 2.79 7.97
N ALA A 90 -14.26 1.95 7.82
CA ALA A 90 -12.87 2.36 8.00
C ALA A 90 -12.46 3.43 6.97
N LYS A 91 -11.59 4.35 7.42
CA LYS A 91 -10.98 5.38 6.57
C LYS A 91 -9.98 4.73 5.62
N LEU A 92 -10.05 5.07 4.33
CA LEU A 92 -9.09 4.59 3.34
C LEU A 92 -7.74 5.30 3.49
N PRO A 93 -6.63 4.55 3.48
CA PRO A 93 -5.30 5.13 3.43
C PRO A 93 -4.94 5.62 2.02
N PRO A 94 -3.84 6.37 1.84
CA PRO A 94 -3.33 6.73 0.53
C PRO A 94 -3.03 5.49 -0.34
N ASN A 95 -3.25 5.61 -1.65
CA ASN A 95 -3.09 4.51 -2.58
C ASN A 95 -1.61 4.08 -2.70
N PRO A 96 -1.28 2.80 -2.41
CA PRO A 96 0.06 2.27 -2.62
C PRO A 96 0.43 2.24 -4.11
N PHE A 97 1.73 2.13 -4.39
CA PHE A 97 2.26 2.22 -5.76
C PHE A 97 1.65 1.21 -6.74
N GLN A 98 1.47 -0.04 -6.31
CA GLN A 98 0.92 -1.11 -7.15
C GLN A 98 -0.53 -0.81 -7.56
N ARG A 99 -1.38 -0.36 -6.62
CA ARG A 99 -2.74 0.10 -6.93
C ARG A 99 -2.74 1.33 -7.85
N ARG A 100 -1.80 2.27 -7.66
CA ARG A 100 -1.65 3.46 -8.53
C ARG A 100 -1.31 3.08 -9.97
N LEU A 101 -0.44 2.08 -10.19
CA LEU A 101 -0.16 1.56 -11.52
C LEU A 101 -1.42 0.99 -12.18
N ALA A 102 -2.28 0.30 -11.42
CA ALA A 102 -3.53 -0.23 -11.94
C ALA A 102 -4.54 0.88 -12.34
N CYS A 103 -4.61 1.96 -11.55
CA CYS A 103 -5.40 3.14 -11.91
C CYS A 103 -4.87 3.82 -13.18
N LEU A 104 -3.55 3.94 -13.33
CA LEU A 104 -2.92 4.50 -14.52
C LEU A 104 -3.19 3.64 -15.76
N SER A 105 -3.09 2.32 -15.67
CA SER A 105 -3.40 1.43 -16.80
C SER A 105 -4.87 1.53 -17.20
N ALA A 106 -5.79 1.62 -16.22
CA ALA A 106 -7.21 1.82 -16.49
C ALA A 106 -7.48 3.17 -17.17
N ALA A 107 -6.77 4.23 -16.79
CA ALA A 107 -6.86 5.53 -17.46
C ALA A 107 -6.42 5.45 -18.92
N VAL A 108 -5.28 4.80 -19.20
CA VAL A 108 -4.78 4.61 -20.56
C VAL A 108 -5.78 3.81 -21.41
N MET A 109 -6.34 2.73 -20.90
CA MET A 109 -7.36 1.95 -21.62
C MET A 109 -8.63 2.76 -21.90
N ASN A 110 -9.08 3.60 -20.97
CA ASN A 110 -10.21 4.51 -21.22
C ASN A 110 -9.89 5.55 -22.30
N ILE A 111 -8.68 6.12 -22.31
CA ILE A 111 -8.24 7.04 -23.37
C ILE A 111 -8.25 6.33 -24.72
N ILE A 112 -7.70 5.12 -24.79
CA ILE A 112 -7.70 4.34 -26.04
C ILE A 112 -9.14 4.12 -26.53
N ALA A 113 -10.05 3.68 -25.66
CA ALA A 113 -11.45 3.50 -26.02
C ALA A 113 -12.13 4.81 -26.46
N ALA A 114 -11.84 5.93 -25.78
CA ALA A 114 -12.35 7.25 -26.15
C ALA A 114 -11.87 7.70 -27.54
N VAL A 115 -10.56 7.55 -27.80
CA VAL A 115 -9.95 7.87 -29.09
C VAL A 115 -10.54 6.99 -30.19
N LEU A 116 -10.76 5.70 -29.95
CA LEU A 116 -11.38 4.81 -30.92
C LEU A 116 -12.81 5.25 -31.30
N PHE A 117 -13.60 5.77 -30.36
CA PHE A 117 -14.89 6.39 -30.70
C PHE A 117 -14.74 7.66 -31.54
N LEU A 118 -13.72 8.50 -31.28
CA LEU A 118 -13.46 9.70 -32.11
C LEU A 118 -13.04 9.37 -33.55
N PHE A 119 -12.51 8.17 -33.79
CA PHE A 119 -12.13 7.67 -35.12
C PHE A 119 -13.22 6.78 -35.75
N ASP A 120 -14.45 6.78 -35.23
CA ASP A 120 -15.56 5.95 -35.72
C ASP A 120 -15.25 4.44 -35.73
N LEU A 121 -14.49 3.96 -34.74
CA LEU A 121 -14.14 2.55 -34.52
C LEU A 121 -14.84 1.95 -33.28
N PRO A 122 -16.19 1.92 -33.23
CA PRO A 122 -16.93 1.55 -32.01
C PRO A 122 -16.71 0.11 -31.57
N ILE A 123 -16.53 -0.83 -32.51
CA ILE A 123 -16.25 -2.24 -32.20
C ILE A 123 -14.93 -2.36 -31.43
N ALA A 124 -13.87 -1.69 -31.90
CA ALA A 124 -12.58 -1.69 -31.22
C ALA A 124 -12.68 -1.01 -29.85
N ALA A 125 -13.42 0.09 -29.74
CA ALA A 125 -13.66 0.78 -28.47
C ALA A 125 -14.36 -0.13 -27.45
N TRP A 126 -15.39 -0.87 -27.86
CA TRP A 126 -16.08 -1.84 -27.00
C TRP A 126 -15.20 -3.03 -26.63
N VAL A 127 -14.32 -3.50 -27.50
CA VAL A 127 -13.35 -4.55 -27.14
C VAL A 127 -12.42 -4.06 -26.03
N VAL A 128 -11.79 -2.89 -26.20
CA VAL A 128 -10.87 -2.32 -25.20
C VAL A 128 -11.59 -2.02 -23.89
N GLY A 129 -12.72 -1.31 -23.96
CA GLY A 129 -13.52 -0.95 -22.80
C GLY A 129 -14.18 -2.15 -22.11
N GLY A 130 -14.58 -3.17 -22.87
CA GLY A 130 -15.15 -4.41 -22.34
C GLY A 130 -14.12 -5.22 -21.55
N ILE A 131 -12.91 -5.39 -22.10
CA ILE A 131 -11.79 -6.02 -21.38
C ILE A 131 -11.53 -5.25 -20.07
N LEU A 132 -11.49 -3.92 -20.15
CA LEU A 132 -11.29 -3.07 -18.98
C LEU A 132 -12.37 -3.31 -17.91
N LEU A 133 -13.65 -3.32 -18.28
CA LEU A 133 -14.76 -3.60 -17.36
C LEU A 133 -14.70 -5.00 -16.73
N VAL A 134 -14.30 -6.02 -17.50
CA VAL A 134 -14.09 -7.38 -16.96
C VAL A 134 -12.99 -7.37 -15.90
N LEU A 135 -11.86 -6.71 -16.18
CA LEU A 135 -10.77 -6.59 -15.21
C LEU A 135 -11.22 -5.82 -13.95
N GLN A 136 -12.01 -4.75 -14.09
CA GLN A 136 -12.56 -4.06 -12.92
C GLN A 136 -13.54 -4.91 -12.14
N LEU A 137 -14.41 -5.68 -12.80
CA LEU A 137 -15.36 -6.56 -12.12
C LEU A 137 -14.62 -7.58 -11.24
N ILE A 138 -13.52 -8.14 -11.72
CA ILE A 138 -12.65 -9.03 -10.93
C ILE A 138 -12.09 -8.28 -9.71
N VAL A 139 -11.58 -7.06 -9.86
CA VAL A 139 -11.07 -6.25 -8.74
C VAL A 139 -12.17 -5.92 -7.73
N ILE A 140 -13.36 -5.53 -8.18
CA ILE A 140 -14.49 -5.15 -7.32
C ILE A 140 -15.00 -6.36 -6.52
N THR A 141 -15.02 -7.54 -7.12
CA THR A 141 -15.58 -8.75 -6.49
C THR A 141 -14.56 -9.47 -5.60
N THR A 142 -13.30 -9.50 -6.03
CA THR A 142 -12.27 -10.37 -5.42
C THR A 142 -11.04 -9.65 -4.89
N HIS A 143 -10.88 -8.36 -5.18
CA HIS A 143 -9.63 -7.60 -5.02
C HIS A 143 -8.45 -8.13 -5.86
N PHE A 144 -8.61 -9.18 -6.65
CA PHE A 144 -7.53 -9.63 -7.52
C PHE A 144 -7.30 -8.60 -8.63
N CYS A 145 -6.06 -8.10 -8.74
CA CYS A 145 -5.65 -7.15 -9.76
C CYS A 145 -4.50 -7.75 -10.56
N THR A 146 -4.76 -8.11 -11.82
CA THR A 146 -3.79 -8.74 -12.71
C THR A 146 -2.48 -7.96 -12.78
N LEU A 147 -2.54 -6.63 -12.86
CA LEU A 147 -1.33 -5.80 -12.92
C LEU A 147 -0.51 -5.83 -11.63
N SER A 148 -1.17 -5.85 -10.46
CA SER A 148 -0.48 -5.96 -9.17
C SER A 148 0.18 -7.33 -9.01
N TRP A 149 -0.49 -8.39 -9.46
CA TRP A 149 0.05 -9.75 -9.50
C TRP A 149 1.25 -9.86 -10.46
N MET A 150 1.16 -9.28 -11.65
CA MET A 150 2.28 -9.21 -12.61
C MET A 150 3.46 -8.43 -12.03
N TYR A 151 3.21 -7.30 -11.37
CA TYR A 151 4.23 -6.51 -10.70
C TYR A 151 4.94 -7.32 -9.60
N GLU A 152 4.19 -8.01 -8.74
CA GLU A 152 4.79 -8.91 -7.75
C GLU A 152 5.65 -10.00 -8.41
N GLY A 153 5.13 -10.68 -9.43
CA GLY A 153 5.85 -11.73 -10.14
C GLY A 153 7.18 -11.23 -10.73
N LEU A 154 7.15 -10.06 -11.36
CA LEU A 154 8.35 -9.39 -11.88
C LEU A 154 9.34 -9.07 -10.76
N MET A 155 8.87 -8.47 -9.65
CA MET A 155 9.74 -8.10 -8.54
C MET A 155 10.35 -9.33 -7.84
N ARG A 156 9.61 -10.44 -7.76
CA ARG A 156 10.13 -11.73 -7.29
C ARG A 156 11.19 -12.29 -8.22
N ALA A 157 10.96 -12.26 -9.53
CA ALA A 157 11.94 -12.70 -10.53
C ALA A 157 13.23 -11.86 -10.48
N LEU A 158 13.12 -10.57 -10.16
CA LEU A 158 14.26 -9.67 -9.97
C LEU A 158 14.93 -9.80 -8.59
N GLY A 159 14.43 -10.65 -7.69
CA GLY A 159 14.95 -10.77 -6.32
C GLY A 159 14.70 -9.54 -5.43
N LYS A 160 13.81 -8.64 -5.84
CA LYS A 160 13.52 -7.36 -5.16
C LYS A 160 12.20 -7.38 -4.37
N TRP A 161 11.57 -8.54 -4.24
CA TRP A 161 10.36 -8.69 -3.44
C TRP A 161 10.70 -8.89 -1.97
N THR A 162 10.63 -7.83 -1.17
CA THR A 162 10.80 -7.91 0.29
C THR A 162 9.51 -7.49 0.99
N VAL A 163 9.14 -8.25 2.02
CA VAL A 163 7.95 -8.02 2.83
C VAL A 163 8.38 -7.62 4.24
N PRO A 164 7.58 -6.84 4.99
CA PRO A 164 7.89 -6.55 6.38
C PRO A 164 8.07 -7.83 7.19
N ILE A 165 9.08 -7.86 8.07
CA ILE A 165 9.30 -9.00 8.97
C ILE A 165 8.12 -9.21 9.93
N GLU A 166 7.87 -10.44 10.34
CA GLU A 166 6.74 -10.77 11.23
C GLU A 166 6.82 -10.06 12.58
N LEU A 167 5.67 -9.78 13.20
CA LEU A 167 5.62 -9.06 14.49
C LEU A 167 6.39 -9.78 15.60
N VAL A 168 6.38 -11.12 15.61
CA VAL A 168 7.15 -11.95 16.56
C VAL A 168 8.65 -11.71 16.39
N GLN A 169 9.11 -11.53 15.16
CA GLN A 169 10.51 -11.21 14.88
C GLN A 169 10.86 -9.78 15.31
N VAL A 170 9.94 -8.83 15.15
CA VAL A 170 10.10 -7.45 15.67
C VAL A 170 10.30 -7.47 17.18
N GLU A 171 9.45 -8.19 17.92
CA GLU A 171 9.56 -8.35 19.37
C GLU A 171 10.92 -8.92 19.79
N LYS A 172 11.36 -9.99 19.13
CA LYS A 172 12.69 -10.58 19.36
C LYS A 172 13.81 -9.55 19.14
N LEU A 173 13.77 -8.81 18.04
CA LEU A 173 14.79 -7.80 17.73
C LEU A 173 14.79 -6.64 18.74
N CYS A 174 13.62 -6.23 19.25
CA CYS A 174 13.52 -5.28 20.35
C CYS A 174 14.27 -5.78 21.60
N HIS A 175 14.05 -7.04 22.01
CA HIS A 175 14.75 -7.64 23.15
C HIS A 175 16.27 -7.77 22.93
N GLU A 176 16.70 -7.94 21.70
CA GLU A 176 18.12 -7.99 21.31
C GLU A 176 18.76 -6.59 21.16
N GLY A 177 18.04 -5.52 21.51
CA GLY A 177 18.56 -4.15 21.47
C GLY A 177 18.69 -3.56 20.07
N ALA A 178 17.86 -4.01 19.11
CA ALA A 178 17.85 -3.43 17.77
C ALA A 178 17.42 -1.96 17.80
N ILE A 179 18.09 -1.14 17.00
CA ILE A 179 17.78 0.28 16.85
C ILE A 179 16.52 0.41 16.02
N LEU A 180 15.53 1.11 16.55
CA LEU A 180 14.30 1.45 15.85
C LEU A 180 14.46 2.79 15.14
N VAL A 181 14.33 2.81 13.81
CA VAL A 181 14.54 3.99 12.97
C VAL A 181 13.26 4.33 12.22
N ASP A 182 12.79 5.55 12.43
CA ASP A 182 11.71 6.16 11.67
C ASP A 182 12.29 6.93 10.47
N VAL A 183 12.01 6.45 9.25
CA VAL A 183 12.50 7.09 8.02
C VAL A 183 11.55 8.11 7.41
N ARG A 184 10.57 8.59 8.19
CA ARG A 184 9.69 9.71 7.82
C ARG A 184 10.40 11.06 7.97
N GLY A 185 9.79 12.11 7.44
CA GLY A 185 10.25 13.47 7.68
C GLY A 185 10.10 13.89 9.14
N ALA A 186 10.88 14.89 9.57
CA ALA A 186 10.89 15.36 10.95
C ALA A 186 9.51 15.81 11.45
N ASP A 187 8.71 16.44 10.59
CA ASP A 187 7.36 16.90 10.94
C ASP A 187 6.41 15.72 11.24
N GLU A 188 6.48 14.64 10.44
CA GLU A 188 5.69 13.43 10.67
C GLU A 188 6.11 12.72 11.96
N PHE A 189 7.41 12.75 12.29
CA PHE A 189 7.93 12.20 13.53
C PHE A 189 7.47 13.00 14.75
N ALA A 190 7.49 14.34 14.65
CA ALA A 190 7.03 15.25 15.69
C ALA A 190 5.52 15.11 15.99
N GLN A 191 4.71 14.77 14.98
CA GLN A 191 3.27 14.50 15.14
C GLN A 191 2.97 13.18 15.88
N GLY A 192 3.98 12.34 16.10
CA GLY A 192 3.86 11.08 16.82
C GLY A 192 4.72 9.99 16.19
N HIS A 193 5.35 9.17 17.02
CA HIS A 193 6.29 8.12 16.61
C HIS A 193 6.27 6.95 17.61
N LEU A 194 6.87 5.83 17.22
CA LEU A 194 7.03 4.68 18.11
C LEU A 194 8.02 5.01 19.25
N PRO A 195 7.78 4.55 20.48
CA PRO A 195 8.69 4.76 21.60
C PRO A 195 10.12 4.33 21.28
N ASN A 196 11.10 5.12 21.73
CA ASN A 196 12.53 4.87 21.53
C ASN A 196 13.00 4.85 20.06
N ALA A 197 12.15 5.27 19.11
CA ALA A 197 12.57 5.43 17.73
C ALA A 197 13.49 6.65 17.55
N ILE A 198 14.51 6.52 16.73
CA ILE A 198 15.30 7.65 16.23
C ILE A 198 14.78 8.07 14.85
N ASN A 199 14.65 9.38 14.63
CA ASN A 199 14.24 9.87 13.31
C ASN A 199 15.46 10.07 12.41
N ILE A 200 15.47 9.37 11.28
CA ILE A 200 16.46 9.56 10.22
C ILE A 200 15.71 9.54 8.89
N PRO A 201 15.31 10.71 8.37
CA PRO A 201 14.60 10.80 7.10
C PRO A 201 15.31 10.01 6.00
N LEU A 202 14.54 9.38 5.12
CA LEU A 202 15.05 8.49 4.07
C LEU A 202 16.19 9.14 3.26
N GLU A 203 16.08 10.44 2.98
CA GLU A 203 17.04 11.21 2.21
C GLU A 203 18.37 11.41 2.94
N GLN A 204 18.35 11.40 4.28
CA GLN A 204 19.51 11.58 5.14
C GLN A 204 20.15 10.24 5.53
N LEU A 205 19.43 9.14 5.37
CA LEU A 205 19.85 7.79 5.75
C LEU A 205 21.26 7.40 5.28
N PRO A 206 21.72 7.74 4.05
CA PRO A 206 23.08 7.43 3.60
C PRO A 206 24.19 7.93 4.52
N ASN A 207 23.96 9.05 5.23
CA ASN A 207 24.95 9.66 6.12
C ASN A 207 25.17 8.85 7.41
N TYR A 208 24.26 7.92 7.73
CA TYR A 208 24.27 7.15 8.98
C TYR A 208 24.68 5.68 8.80
N PHE A 209 24.92 5.24 7.56
CA PHE A 209 25.27 3.87 7.21
C PHE A 209 26.46 3.32 7.99
N VAL A 210 27.57 4.06 8.04
CA VAL A 210 28.77 3.63 8.76
C VAL A 210 28.51 3.44 10.26
N GLN A 211 27.70 4.31 10.86
CA GLN A 211 27.38 4.27 12.30
C GLN A 211 26.49 3.08 12.69
N MET A 212 25.84 2.46 11.71
CA MET A 212 24.88 1.37 11.88
C MET A 212 25.31 0.05 11.25
N ALA A 213 26.50 0.00 10.63
CA ALA A 213 26.97 -1.15 9.87
C ALA A 213 26.88 -2.48 10.63
N ASP A 214 27.27 -2.48 11.91
CA ASP A 214 27.30 -3.67 12.77
C ASP A 214 26.06 -3.83 13.66
N LYS A 215 25.08 -2.93 13.54
CA LYS A 215 23.92 -2.89 14.43
C LYS A 215 22.72 -3.55 13.77
N LYS A 216 21.82 -4.11 14.59
CA LYS A 216 20.49 -4.51 14.14
C LYS A 216 19.63 -3.25 14.02
N VAL A 217 19.08 -3.00 12.83
CA VAL A 217 18.32 -1.80 12.53
C VAL A 217 16.93 -2.21 12.05
N MET A 218 15.89 -1.75 12.74
CA MET A 218 14.50 -1.92 12.34
C MET A 218 13.98 -0.62 11.75
N LEU A 219 13.52 -0.66 10.52
CA LEU A 219 13.11 0.51 9.73
C LEU A 219 11.59 0.52 9.55
N TYR A 220 10.94 1.63 9.90
CA TYR A 220 9.52 1.84 9.63
C TYR A 220 9.26 3.23 9.06
N CYS A 221 8.09 3.41 8.43
CA CYS A 221 7.64 4.73 7.99
C CYS A 221 6.12 4.85 8.03
N ALA A 222 5.52 5.84 7.34
CA ALA A 222 4.07 6.03 7.37
C ALA A 222 3.29 4.86 6.74
N SER A 223 3.71 4.40 5.55
CA SER A 223 2.98 3.41 4.75
C SER A 223 3.77 2.11 4.49
N GLY A 224 5.05 2.06 4.83
CA GLY A 224 5.98 0.95 4.57
C GLY A 224 6.83 1.09 3.31
N MET A 225 6.50 2.02 2.38
CA MET A 225 7.29 2.20 1.15
C MET A 225 8.69 2.77 1.43
N ARG A 226 8.79 3.81 2.24
CA ARG A 226 10.11 4.41 2.56
C ARG A 226 11.00 3.45 3.35
N SER A 227 10.44 2.64 4.25
CA SER A 227 11.21 1.65 5.00
C SER A 227 11.66 0.48 4.14
N PHE A 228 10.89 0.10 3.12
CA PHE A 228 11.34 -0.82 2.07
C PHE A 228 12.57 -0.26 1.34
N ILE A 229 12.49 0.99 0.84
CA ILE A 229 13.61 1.64 0.14
C ILE A 229 14.84 1.75 1.06
N ALA A 230 14.63 2.18 2.31
CA ALA A 230 15.69 2.26 3.31
C ALA A 230 16.39 0.92 3.52
N THR A 231 15.62 -0.16 3.65
CA THR A 231 16.16 -1.52 3.84
C THR A 231 16.96 -1.97 2.61
N GLU A 232 16.47 -1.71 1.40
CA GLU A 232 17.23 -1.97 0.17
C GLU A 232 18.53 -1.16 0.11
N MET A 233 18.53 0.09 0.57
CA MET A 233 19.74 0.91 0.58
C MET A 233 20.79 0.33 1.54
N PHE A 234 20.40 -0.13 2.73
CA PHE A 234 21.30 -0.83 3.66
C PHE A 234 21.85 -2.13 3.05
N GLN A 235 20.99 -2.96 2.49
CA GLN A 235 21.37 -4.23 1.88
C GLN A 235 22.35 -4.06 0.71
N LYS A 236 22.18 -3.02 -0.12
CA LYS A 236 23.09 -2.67 -1.22
C LYS A 236 24.49 -2.28 -0.74
N GLN A 237 24.61 -1.72 0.47
CA GLN A 237 25.90 -1.41 1.09
C GLN A 237 26.53 -2.63 1.79
N GLY A 238 25.87 -3.79 1.76
CA GLY A 238 26.35 -5.01 2.43
C GLY A 238 25.92 -5.15 3.88
N TYR A 239 25.12 -4.22 4.42
CA TYR A 239 24.62 -4.30 5.79
C TYR A 239 23.42 -5.23 5.86
N LYS A 240 23.63 -6.44 6.38
CA LYS A 240 22.62 -7.51 6.40
C LYS A 240 21.65 -7.43 7.58
N ASN A 241 21.98 -6.65 8.60
CA ASN A 241 21.21 -6.54 9.85
C ASN A 241 20.14 -5.43 9.80
N SER A 242 19.64 -5.09 8.61
CA SER A 242 18.55 -4.14 8.40
C SER A 242 17.23 -4.87 8.13
N TYR A 243 16.18 -4.51 8.86
CA TYR A 243 14.88 -5.18 8.81
C TYR A 243 13.77 -4.17 8.55
N ASN A 244 13.01 -4.37 7.46
CA ASN A 244 11.79 -3.60 7.23
C ASN A 244 10.69 -4.09 8.17
N ILE A 245 10.16 -3.22 9.02
CA ILE A 245 9.04 -3.56 9.92
C ILE A 245 7.71 -2.95 9.47
N GLY A 246 7.66 -2.25 8.33
CA GLY A 246 6.42 -1.80 7.69
C GLY A 246 5.96 -0.40 8.09
N SER A 247 4.63 -0.21 8.20
CA SER A 247 4.01 1.09 8.52
C SER A 247 3.95 1.37 10.02
N MET A 248 3.83 2.66 10.38
CA MET A 248 3.57 3.11 11.74
C MET A 248 2.32 2.42 12.31
N ALA A 249 1.21 2.40 11.56
CA ALA A 249 -0.04 1.77 12.01
C ALA A 249 0.16 0.29 12.39
N ARG A 250 0.91 -0.46 11.59
CA ARG A 250 1.28 -1.86 11.85
C ARG A 250 1.93 -2.04 13.20
N CYS A 251 2.92 -1.20 13.47
CA CYS A 251 3.80 -1.32 14.62
C CYS A 251 3.18 -0.70 15.88
N GLN A 252 2.31 0.31 15.73
CA GLN A 252 1.80 1.08 16.86
C GLN A 252 1.08 0.19 17.88
N SER A 253 0.31 -0.80 17.44
CA SER A 253 -0.33 -1.77 18.34
C SER A 253 0.69 -2.59 19.15
N LEU A 254 1.75 -3.09 18.51
CA LEU A 254 2.82 -3.85 19.16
C LEU A 254 3.55 -3.02 20.22
N PHE A 255 3.96 -1.81 19.87
CA PHE A 255 4.72 -0.95 20.79
C PHE A 255 3.85 -0.31 21.88
N THR A 256 2.54 -0.12 21.64
CA THR A 256 1.60 0.27 22.69
C THR A 256 1.46 -0.84 23.74
N ASN A 257 1.53 -2.11 23.33
CA ASN A 257 1.49 -3.24 24.25
C ASN A 257 2.78 -3.37 25.06
N PHE A 258 3.96 -3.13 24.46
CA PHE A 258 5.21 -3.06 25.22
C PHE A 258 5.20 -1.94 26.27
N ALA A 259 4.65 -0.77 25.94
CA ALA A 259 4.52 0.35 26.89
C ALA A 259 3.58 0.07 28.07
N LYS A 260 2.66 -0.91 27.92
CA LYS A 260 1.73 -1.34 28.98
C LYS A 260 2.25 -2.49 29.84
N GLN A 261 3.30 -3.20 29.42
CA GLN A 261 3.96 -4.17 30.28
C GLN A 261 4.78 -3.38 31.32
N PRO A 262 4.44 -3.45 32.62
CA PRO A 262 5.34 -2.90 33.63
C PRO A 262 6.68 -3.64 33.52
N ALA A 263 7.77 -2.93 33.78
CA ALA A 263 9.07 -3.54 33.99
C ALA A 263 9.00 -4.47 35.21
N SER A 264 8.50 -5.69 35.03
CA SER A 264 8.45 -6.72 36.07
C SER A 264 9.11 -7.99 35.55
N ASN A 265 10.42 -8.02 35.76
CA ASN A 265 11.19 -9.08 36.40
C ASN A 265 12.48 -9.42 35.66
N THR A 266 13.54 -8.77 36.12
CA THR A 266 14.80 -9.40 36.48
C THR A 266 14.57 -10.80 37.10
N LEU A 267 15.47 -11.74 36.79
CA LEU A 267 15.68 -13.06 37.38
C LEU A 267 14.88 -14.23 36.74
N VAL A 268 15.54 -14.90 35.80
CA VAL A 268 15.60 -16.38 35.83
C VAL A 268 17.04 -16.75 36.14
N THR A 269 17.33 -16.84 37.43
CA THR A 269 18.38 -17.71 37.98
C THR A 269 17.80 -19.12 38.08
N GLY A 270 18.50 -20.12 37.53
CA GLY A 270 18.16 -21.54 37.63
C GLY A 270 18.74 -22.33 36.48
#